data_AF-A0ABD0RDE1-F1
#
_entry.id   AF-A0ABD0RDE1-F1
#
_cell.length_a   1.000
_cell.length_b   1.000
_cell.length_c   1.000
_cell.angle_alpha   90.00
_cell.angle_beta   90.00
_cell.angle_gamma   90.00
#
_symmetry.space_group_name_H-M   'P 1'
#
loop_
_entity.id
_entity.type
_entity.pdbx_description
1 polymer ?
#
loop_
_entity_poly.entity_id
_entity_poly.type
_entity_poly.pdbx_seq_one_letter_code
_entity_poly.pdbx_strand_id
1 'polypeptide(L)'
;VLWSGGYMDAVNGTLHISDEELASMRKLEVLEVLSLSEIQRLSAQLDLHRGSLRMDDFERTVLTMVFTAQQLQHTNPGHQRELWANALVRLFKAIKGDLRPESNKATGD
;
A
#
# COMPACT_ATOMS: atom_id res chain seq x y z
N VAL A 1 4.09 20.68 6.00
CA VAL A 1 5.14 20.46 4.98
C VAL A 1 4.44 20.05 3.70
N LEU A 2 4.74 20.70 2.57
CA LEU A 2 4.25 20.28 1.26
C LEU A 2 5.09 19.10 0.78
N TRP A 3 4.44 17.96 0.56
CA TRP A 3 5.07 16.79 -0.03
C TRP A 3 4.73 16.85 -1.52
N SER A 4 5.71 16.63 -2.39
CA SER A 4 5.52 16.59 -3.83
C SER A 4 4.48 15.50 -4.16
N GLY A 5 3.21 15.89 -4.26
CA GLY A 5 2.07 15.00 -4.54
C GLY A 5 1.14 14.68 -3.36
N GLY A 6 1.21 15.34 -2.20
CA GLY A 6 0.26 15.11 -1.09
C GLY A 6 0.50 15.95 0.17
N TYR A 7 -0.46 15.94 1.10
CA TYR A 7 -0.34 16.57 2.42
C TYR A 7 -0.91 15.64 3.51
N MET A 8 -0.20 15.47 4.62
CA MET A 8 -0.73 14.76 5.79
C MET A 8 -1.32 15.77 6.78
N ASP A 9 -2.58 15.59 7.14
CA ASP A 9 -3.12 16.24 8.33
C ASP A 9 -2.65 15.47 9.56
N ALA A 10 -1.67 16.05 10.27
CA ALA A 10 -1.11 15.48 11.49
C ALA A 10 -2.12 15.45 12.65
N VAL A 11 -3.21 16.23 12.58
CA VAL A 11 -4.23 16.28 13.64
C VAL A 11 -5.16 15.06 13.55
N ASN A 12 -5.42 14.58 12.33
CA ASN A 12 -6.40 13.52 12.07
C ASN A 12 -5.80 12.23 11.51
N GLY A 13 -4.47 12.15 11.30
CA GLY A 13 -3.83 10.97 10.73
C GLY A 13 -4.36 10.63 9.33
N THR A 14 -4.64 11.64 8.52
CA THR A 14 -5.23 11.50 7.18
C THR A 14 -4.21 11.87 6.12
N LEU A 15 -4.00 10.99 5.14
CA LEU A 15 -3.16 11.24 3.97
C LEU A 15 -3.99 11.81 2.81
N HIS A 16 -3.68 13.03 2.38
CA HIS A 16 -4.22 13.61 1.14
C HIS A 16 -3.26 13.37 -0.01
N ILE A 17 -3.79 12.86 -1.12
CA ILE A 17 -3.02 12.52 -2.33
C ILE A 17 -3.38 13.50 -3.44
N SER A 18 -2.38 14.18 -3.98
CA SER A 18 -2.51 15.19 -5.04
C SER A 18 -2.23 14.64 -6.44
N ASP A 19 -1.68 13.43 -6.55
CA ASP A 19 -1.49 12.74 -7.81
C ASP A 19 -2.85 12.34 -8.41
N GLU A 20 -3.13 12.72 -9.65
CA GLU A 20 -4.46 12.59 -10.27
C GLU A 20 -4.87 11.11 -10.47
N GLU A 21 -3.91 10.25 -10.84
CA GLU A 21 -4.14 8.82 -11.03
C GLU A 21 -4.48 8.17 -9.68
N LEU A 22 -3.76 8.51 -8.61
CA LEU A 22 -4.07 8.02 -7.26
C LEU A 22 -5.33 8.67 -6.68
N ALA A 23 -5.60 9.94 -6.99
CA ALA A 23 -6.80 10.65 -6.57
C ALA A 23 -8.07 10.14 -7.27
N SER A 24 -7.93 9.36 -8.36
CA SER A 24 -9.04 8.65 -8.99
C SER A 24 -9.51 7.44 -8.18
N MET A 25 -8.67 6.93 -7.25
CA MET A 25 -8.99 5.86 -6.27
C MET A 25 -9.90 6.36 -5.13
N ARG A 26 -10.72 7.38 -5.45
CA ARG A 26 -11.43 8.30 -4.56
C ARG A 26 -12.51 7.64 -3.69
N LYS A 27 -12.77 6.34 -3.85
CA LYS A 27 -13.61 5.58 -2.90
C LYS A 27 -13.01 5.53 -1.51
N LEU A 28 -11.69 5.66 -1.40
CA LEU A 28 -10.96 5.86 -0.15
C LEU A 28 -10.60 7.35 0.00
N GLU A 29 -11.60 8.21 0.21
CA GLU A 29 -11.40 9.67 0.46
C GLU A 29 -10.44 9.94 1.63
N VAL A 30 -10.30 8.99 2.56
CA VAL A 30 -9.43 9.03 3.72
C VAL A 30 -8.69 7.70 3.82
N LEU A 31 -7.37 7.71 3.59
CA LEU A 31 -6.52 6.61 4.02
C LEU A 31 -6.28 6.78 5.52
N GLU A 32 -6.81 5.86 6.32
CA GLU A 32 -6.40 5.70 7.71
C GLU A 32 -4.90 5.43 7.74
N VAL A 33 -4.14 6.33 8.37
CA VAL A 33 -2.70 6.14 8.55
C VAL A 33 -2.48 4.94 9.46
N LEU A 34 -1.98 3.85 8.87
CA LEU A 34 -1.61 2.65 9.60
C LEU A 34 -0.24 2.83 10.27
N SER A 35 -0.11 2.31 11.49
CA SER A 35 1.19 2.18 12.15
C SER A 35 2.07 1.15 11.45
N LEU A 36 3.39 1.21 11.67
CA LEU A 36 4.34 0.26 11.09
C LEU A 36 3.98 -1.21 11.41
N SER A 37 3.53 -1.49 12.64
CA SER A 37 3.14 -2.85 13.04
C SER A 37 1.88 -3.34 12.30
N GLU A 38 0.91 -2.46 12.08
CA GLU A 38 -0.28 -2.76 11.28
C GLU A 38 0.08 -3.02 9.81
N ILE A 39 0.98 -2.23 9.25
CA ILE A 39 1.47 -2.43 7.87
C ILE A 39 2.24 -3.75 7.75
N GLN A 40 3.07 -4.10 8.75
CA GLN A 40 3.76 -5.39 8.78
C GLN A 40 2.79 -6.57 8.88
N ARG A 41 1.72 -6.43 9.66
CA ARG A 41 0.66 -7.43 9.77
C ARG A 41 -0.11 -7.57 8.46
N LEU A 42 -0.51 -6.46 7.85
CA LEU A 42 -1.19 -6.43 6.56
C LEU A 42 -0.34 -7.12 5.48
N SER A 43 0.92 -6.72 5.36
CA SER A 43 1.82 -7.33 4.37
C SER A 43 2.07 -8.82 4.61
N ALA A 44 2.02 -9.29 5.86
CA ALA A 44 2.04 -10.73 6.15
C ALA A 44 0.76 -11.47 5.78
N GLN A 45 -0.40 -10.84 5.94
CA GLN A 45 -1.67 -11.41 5.51
C GLN A 45 -1.74 -11.50 3.97
N LEU A 46 -1.26 -10.47 3.28
CA LEU A 46 -1.20 -10.43 1.82
C LEU A 46 -0.27 -11.50 1.24
N ASP A 47 0.87 -11.78 1.89
CA ASP A 47 1.76 -12.89 1.47
C ASP A 47 1.09 -14.27 1.56
N LEU A 48 0.11 -14.43 2.47
CA LEU A 48 -0.65 -15.67 2.63
C LEU A 48 -1.90 -15.73 1.73
N HIS A 49 -2.31 -14.59 1.17
CA HIS A 49 -3.49 -14.51 0.31
C HIS A 49 -3.22 -15.23 -1.02
N ARG A 50 -4.20 -16.01 -1.47
CA ARG A 50 -4.15 -16.70 -2.77
C ARG A 50 -5.32 -16.25 -3.62
N GLY A 51 -5.02 -15.73 -4.81
CA GLY A 51 -6.00 -15.18 -5.74
C GLY A 51 -6.01 -13.66 -5.73
N SER A 52 -6.93 -13.09 -6.50
CA SER A 52 -7.07 -11.65 -6.65
C SER A 52 -7.78 -11.01 -5.46
N LEU A 53 -7.25 -9.90 -4.98
CA LEU A 53 -7.84 -9.01 -4.01
C LEU A 53 -9.14 -8.43 -4.55
N ARG A 54 -10.06 -8.16 -3.64
CA ARG A 54 -11.22 -7.33 -3.97
C ARG A 54 -10.74 -5.93 -4.33
N MET A 55 -11.44 -5.24 -5.22
CA MET A 55 -11.04 -3.90 -5.67
C MET A 55 -10.75 -2.95 -4.49
N ASP A 56 -11.62 -2.91 -3.48
CA ASP A 56 -11.42 -2.02 -2.33
C ASP A 56 -10.15 -2.39 -1.51
N ASP A 57 -9.83 -3.69 -1.40
CA ASP A 57 -8.62 -4.17 -0.72
C ASP A 57 -7.36 -3.90 -1.54
N PHE A 58 -7.46 -4.01 -2.88
CA PHE A 58 -6.40 -3.63 -3.81
C PHE A 58 -6.10 -2.14 -3.70
N GLU A 59 -7.13 -1.29 -3.76
CA GLU A 59 -7.00 0.15 -3.65
C GLU A 59 -6.35 0.54 -2.31
N ARG A 60 -6.84 0.00 -1.19
CA ARG A 60 -6.27 0.22 0.15
C ARG A 60 -4.81 -0.24 0.23
N THR A 61 -4.46 -1.35 -0.42
CA THR A 61 -3.08 -1.87 -0.44
C THR A 61 -2.15 -0.97 -1.24
N VAL A 62 -2.58 -0.47 -2.40
CA VAL A 62 -1.81 0.49 -3.22
C VAL A 62 -1.58 1.79 -2.44
N LEU A 63 -2.62 2.35 -1.83
CA LEU A 63 -2.50 3.58 -1.04
C LEU A 63 -1.57 3.38 0.17
N THR A 64 -1.66 2.23 0.84
CA THR A 64 -0.74 1.87 1.93
C THR A 64 0.71 1.73 1.42
N MET A 65 0.92 1.19 0.23
CA MET A 65 2.25 1.08 -0.39
C MET A 65 2.85 2.48 -0.64
N VAL A 66 2.07 3.40 -1.21
CA VAL A 66 2.49 4.80 -1.46
C VAL A 66 2.85 5.49 -0.15
N PHE A 67 2.01 5.37 0.86
CA PHE A 67 2.29 5.89 2.21
C PHE A 67 3.59 5.32 2.79
N THR A 68 3.78 4.00 2.69
CA THR A 68 4.99 3.30 3.17
C THR A 68 6.25 3.81 2.46
N ALA A 69 6.19 4.06 1.15
CA ALA A 69 7.29 4.62 0.38
C ALA A 69 7.64 6.06 0.81
N GLN A 70 6.62 6.87 1.12
CA GLN A 70 6.83 8.23 1.65
C GLN A 70 7.45 8.20 3.05
N GLN A 71 6.97 7.34 3.96
CA GLN A 71 7.56 7.18 5.29
C GLN A 71 9.01 6.73 5.24
N LEU A 72 9.35 5.83 4.31
CA LEU A 72 10.72 5.35 4.13
C LEU A 72 11.70 6.48 3.77
N GLN A 73 11.26 7.47 2.99
CA GLN A 73 12.09 8.63 2.63
C GLN A 73 12.42 9.52 3.84
N HIS A 74 11.51 9.61 4.80
CA HIS A 74 11.63 10.46 5.99
C HIS A 74 12.17 9.74 7.22
N THR A 75 12.30 8.41 7.15
CA THR A 75 12.85 7.60 8.24
C THR A 75 14.38 7.65 8.19
N ASN A 76 14.97 8.04 9.31
CA ASN A 76 16.42 8.03 9.50
C ASN A 76 17.02 6.63 9.25
N PRO A 77 18.25 6.53 8.73
CA PRO A 77 18.94 5.25 8.56
C PRO A 77 18.97 4.43 9.85
N GLY A 78 18.75 3.12 9.74
CA GLY A 78 18.76 2.19 10.87
C GLY A 78 17.62 1.16 10.80
N HIS A 79 17.40 0.45 11.90
CA HIS A 79 16.50 -0.70 11.94
C HIS A 79 15.05 -0.36 11.52
N GLN A 80 14.51 0.78 11.94
CA GLN A 80 13.16 1.19 11.52
C GLN A 80 13.06 1.39 10.00
N ARG A 81 14.09 1.95 9.36
CA ARG A 81 14.12 2.12 7.90
C ARG A 81 14.13 0.78 7.18
N GLU A 82 14.83 -0.22 7.70
CA GLU A 82 14.81 -1.58 7.15
C GLU A 82 13.42 -2.22 7.26
N LEU A 83 12.72 -2.02 8.38
CA LEU A 83 11.35 -2.51 8.57
C LEU A 83 10.39 -1.87 7.57
N TRP A 84 10.49 -0.55 7.35
CA TRP A 84 9.73 0.16 6.32
C TRP A 84 10.05 -0.35 4.90
N ALA A 85 11.33 -0.57 4.59
CA ALA A 85 11.75 -1.08 3.28
C ALA A 85 11.22 -2.51 3.03
N ASN A 86 11.30 -3.38 4.04
CA ASN A 86 10.77 -4.74 3.95
C ASN A 86 9.25 -4.74 3.75
N ALA A 87 8.53 -3.91 4.50
CA ALA A 87 7.09 -3.74 4.33
C ALA A 87 6.74 -3.27 2.91
N LEU A 88 7.46 -2.27 2.39
CA LEU A 88 7.26 -1.73 1.04
C LEU A 88 7.42 -2.80 -0.03
N VAL A 89 8.50 -3.61 0.05
CA VAL A 89 8.76 -4.69 -0.90
C VAL A 89 7.65 -5.73 -0.89
N ARG A 90 7.10 -6.06 0.28
CA ARG A 90 6.01 -7.05 0.41
C ARG A 90 4.70 -6.53 -0.17
N LEU A 91 4.34 -5.28 0.13
CA LEU A 91 3.16 -4.63 -0.46
C LEU A 91 3.25 -4.59 -1.99
N PHE A 92 4.42 -4.21 -2.53
CA PHE A 92 4.65 -4.21 -3.97
C PHE A 92 4.50 -5.60 -4.59
N LYS A 93 5.03 -6.64 -3.93
CA LYS A 93 4.89 -8.03 -4.40
C LYS A 93 3.43 -8.48 -4.41
N ALA A 94 2.66 -8.12 -3.38
CA ALA A 94 1.24 -8.43 -3.31
C ALA A 94 0.46 -7.81 -4.48
N ILE A 95 0.63 -6.50 -4.69
CA ILE A 95 0.01 -5.75 -5.81
C ILE A 95 0.43 -6.34 -7.16
N LYS A 96 1.72 -6.62 -7.34
CA LYS A 96 2.23 -7.22 -8.58
C LYS A 96 1.66 -8.62 -8.81
N GLY A 97 1.49 -9.40 -7.75
CA GLY A 97 0.86 -10.72 -7.80
C GLY A 97 -0.59 -10.63 -8.24
N ASP A 98 -1.31 -9.66 -7.70
CA ASP A 98 -2.71 -9.37 -7.99
C ASP A 98 -2.96 -8.96 -9.45
N LEU A 99 -2.07 -8.14 -10.01
CA LEU A 99 -2.13 -7.68 -11.39
C LEU A 99 -1.73 -8.76 -12.41
N ARG A 100 -1.25 -9.93 -11.98
CA ARG A 100 -0.95 -11.01 -12.92
C ARG A 100 -2.27 -11.58 -13.44
N PRO A 101 -2.41 -11.74 -14.76
CA PRO A 101 -3.59 -12.39 -15.29
C PRO A 101 -3.68 -13.78 -14.66
N GLU A 102 -4.87 -14.16 -14.16
CA GLU A 102 -5.10 -15.54 -13.74
C GLU A 102 -4.73 -16.43 -14.93
N SER A 103 -3.69 -17.24 -14.77
CA SER A 103 -3.34 -18.23 -15.77
C SER A 103 -4.52 -19.18 -15.87
N ASN A 104 -5.33 -18.95 -16.90
CA ASN A 104 -6.50 -19.68 -17.34
C ASN A 104 -6.55 -21.10 -16.74
N LYS A 105 -7.51 -21.35 -15.83
CA LYS A 105 -8.06 -22.69 -15.64
C LYS A 105 -8.76 -23.07 -16.94
N ALA A 106 -7.98 -23.47 -17.94
CA ALA A 106 -8.48 -24.15 -19.12
C ALA A 106 -7.63 -25.40 -19.32
N THR A 107 -8.33 -26.51 -19.54
CA THR A 107 -7.87 -27.90 -19.75
C THR A 107 -7.84 -28.74 -18.45
N GLY A 108 -8.74 -29.71 -18.26
CA GLY A 108 -9.75 -30.22 -19.17
C GLY A 108 -10.77 -31.11 -18.47
N ASP A 109 -11.83 -31.38 -19.24
CA ASP A 109 -12.85 -32.41 -19.03
C ASP A 109 -12.26 -33.81 -18.79
#